data_AF-A0A4R8DVF4-F1
#
_entry.id   AF-A0A4R8DVF4-F1
#
_cell.length_a   1.000
_cell.length_b   1.000
_cell.length_c   1.000
_cell.angle_alpha   90.00
_cell.angle_beta   90.00
_cell.angle_gamma   90.00
#
_symmetry.space_group_name_H-M   'P 1'
#
loop_
_entity.id
_entity.type
_entity.pdbx_description
1 polymer ?
#
loop_
_entity_poly.entity_id
_entity_poly.type
_entity_poly.pdbx_seq_one_letter_code
_entity_poly.pdbx_strand_id
1 'polypeptide(L)'
;MTMKRLAIALLVLAACHTKPKGLGYLEQYAGQAPGAIWGTEPLHSQLKDLLGDRYDPFVKDMAGAGALTKDKYLYTYATIDSGYAYILIDTHTDKIAAAIYTKAAIENFQSPGEAFDVPAVLKSQLDSLK
;
A
#
# COMPACT_ATOMS: atom_id res chain seq x y z
N MET A 1 9.40 -62.18 -21.08
CA MET A 1 9.49 -60.80 -21.59
C MET A 1 8.43 -59.98 -20.89
N THR A 2 8.79 -59.33 -19.79
CA THR A 2 7.85 -58.83 -18.77
C THR A 2 7.77 -57.31 -18.88
N MET A 3 6.65 -56.77 -19.39
CA MET A 3 6.42 -55.33 -19.49
C MET A 3 6.05 -54.75 -18.14
N LYS A 4 6.94 -53.91 -17.60
CA LYS A 4 6.72 -53.09 -16.39
C LYS A 4 5.94 -51.84 -16.79
N ARG A 5 4.68 -51.73 -16.38
CA ARG A 5 3.87 -50.50 -16.55
C ARG A 5 4.26 -49.52 -15.43
N LEU A 6 4.91 -48.41 -15.80
CA LEU A 6 5.18 -47.29 -14.91
C LEU A 6 3.90 -46.43 -14.84
N ALA A 7 3.24 -46.41 -13.68
CA ALA A 7 2.18 -45.46 -13.39
C ALA A 7 2.84 -44.16 -12.90
N ILE A 8 2.76 -43.10 -13.71
CA ILE A 8 3.13 -41.74 -13.31
C ILE A 8 1.91 -41.15 -12.61
N ALA A 9 1.96 -41.10 -11.27
CA ALA A 9 0.99 -40.37 -10.47
C ALA A 9 1.25 -38.86 -10.64
N LEU A 10 0.37 -38.19 -11.38
CA LEU A 10 0.37 -36.73 -11.50
C LEU A 10 -0.22 -36.15 -10.20
N LEU A 11 0.65 -35.70 -9.29
CA LEU A 11 0.25 -35.00 -8.08
C LEU A 11 -0.14 -33.57 -8.46
N VAL A 12 -1.43 -33.32 -8.67
CA VAL A 12 -1.96 -31.96 -8.83
C VAL A 12 -1.99 -31.32 -7.43
N LEU A 13 -0.94 -30.56 -7.08
CA LEU A 13 -0.97 -29.69 -5.91
C LEU A 13 -1.96 -28.56 -6.19
N ALA A 14 -3.17 -28.69 -5.67
CA ALA A 14 -4.06 -27.56 -5.49
C ALA A 14 -3.44 -26.65 -4.41
N ALA A 15 -2.66 -25.66 -4.84
CA ALA A 15 -2.22 -24.59 -3.97
C ALA A 15 -3.45 -23.78 -3.56
N CYS A 16 -4.01 -24.09 -2.39
CA CYS A 16 -4.90 -23.19 -1.67
C CYS A 16 -4.18 -21.86 -1.52
N HIS A 17 -4.49 -20.89 -2.38
CA HIS A 17 -4.01 -19.51 -2.25
C HIS A 17 -4.73 -18.91 -1.05
N THR A 18 -4.19 -19.15 0.14
CA THR A 18 -4.59 -18.42 1.34
C THR A 18 -4.29 -16.94 1.10
N LYS A 19 -5.33 -16.11 0.99
CA LYS A 19 -5.17 -14.66 0.95
C LYS A 19 -4.28 -14.22 2.12
N PRO A 20 -3.34 -13.28 1.92
CA PRO A 20 -2.55 -12.72 3.00
C PRO A 20 -3.48 -12.22 4.11
N LYS A 21 -3.22 -12.62 5.36
CA LYS A 21 -4.06 -12.22 6.50
C LYS A 21 -3.81 -10.78 6.97
N GLY A 22 -2.78 -10.12 6.45
CA GLY A 22 -2.36 -8.77 6.81
C GLY A 22 -1.54 -8.14 5.70
N LEU A 23 -0.94 -7.00 6.00
CA LEU A 23 -0.21 -6.13 5.07
C LEU A 23 1.29 -6.46 4.98
N GLY A 24 1.80 -7.40 5.77
CA GLY A 24 3.22 -7.79 5.78
C GLY A 24 3.81 -8.13 4.42
N TYR A 25 3.01 -8.69 3.50
CA TYR A 25 3.48 -9.01 2.14
C TYR A 25 3.81 -7.77 1.31
N LEU A 26 3.32 -6.58 1.69
CA LEU A 26 3.53 -5.35 0.92
C LEU A 26 5.00 -4.92 0.91
N GLU A 27 5.80 -5.37 1.88
CA GLU A 27 7.23 -5.08 1.93
C GLU A 27 7.99 -5.55 0.68
N GLN A 28 7.49 -6.58 -0.01
CA GLN A 28 8.08 -7.06 -1.27
C GLN A 28 7.96 -6.04 -2.42
N TYR A 29 7.08 -5.04 -2.29
CA TYR A 29 6.89 -3.96 -3.27
C TYR A 29 7.75 -2.74 -2.97
N ALA A 30 8.59 -2.76 -1.93
CA ALA A 30 9.58 -1.69 -1.72
C ALA A 30 10.45 -1.51 -2.97
N GLY A 31 10.63 -0.25 -3.39
CA GLY A 31 11.31 0.13 -4.63
C GLY A 31 10.45 0.07 -5.90
N GLN A 32 9.19 -0.38 -5.81
CA GLN A 32 8.28 -0.47 -6.96
C GLN A 32 7.32 0.71 -7.02
N ALA A 33 6.74 0.96 -8.20
CA ALA A 33 5.68 1.95 -8.37
C ALA A 33 4.43 1.53 -7.55
N PRO A 34 3.73 2.47 -6.92
CA PRO A 34 2.66 2.14 -5.99
C PRO A 34 1.37 1.67 -6.70
N GLY A 35 1.28 1.87 -8.02
CA GLY A 35 0.27 1.23 -8.86
C GLY A 35 0.20 -0.29 -8.70
N ALA A 36 1.30 -0.94 -8.29
CA ALA A 36 1.36 -2.38 -8.05
C ALA A 36 0.57 -2.83 -6.80
N ILE A 37 0.27 -1.93 -5.86
CA ILE A 37 -0.34 -2.30 -4.57
C ILE A 37 -1.82 -1.91 -4.44
N TRP A 38 -2.34 -0.95 -5.22
CA TRP A 38 -3.70 -0.43 -5.06
C TRP A 38 -4.80 -1.50 -5.17
N GLY A 39 -4.64 -2.49 -6.04
CA GLY A 39 -5.61 -3.57 -6.21
C GLY A 39 -5.39 -4.78 -5.30
N THR A 40 -4.40 -4.73 -4.40
CA THR A 40 -3.99 -5.90 -3.61
C THR A 40 -4.76 -5.98 -2.29
N GLU A 41 -5.20 -7.18 -1.91
CA GLU A 41 -5.95 -7.40 -0.65
C GLU A 41 -5.01 -7.83 0.49
N PRO A 42 -5.23 -7.39 1.73
CA PRO A 42 -6.38 -6.61 2.21
C PRO A 42 -6.23 -5.08 2.07
N LEU A 43 -5.15 -4.58 1.46
CA LEU A 43 -4.88 -3.13 1.37
C LEU A 43 -6.02 -2.36 0.69
N HIS A 44 -6.50 -2.83 -0.47
CA HIS A 44 -7.59 -2.19 -1.20
C HIS A 44 -8.81 -1.99 -0.30
N SER A 45 -9.33 -3.07 0.30
CA SER A 45 -10.52 -2.99 1.15
C SER A 45 -10.31 -2.02 2.31
N GLN A 46 -9.17 -2.12 3.03
CA GLN A 46 -8.89 -1.24 4.17
C GLN A 46 -8.74 0.23 3.77
N LEU A 47 -8.06 0.50 2.66
CA LEU A 47 -7.84 1.86 2.18
C LEU A 47 -9.16 2.47 1.65
N LYS A 48 -10.01 1.66 1.03
CA LYS A 48 -11.34 2.07 0.58
C LYS A 48 -12.28 2.37 1.75
N ASP A 49 -12.28 1.53 2.77
CA ASP A 49 -13.03 1.78 4.01
C ASP A 49 -12.54 3.04 4.72
N LEU A 50 -11.22 3.29 4.69
CA LEU A 50 -10.61 4.44 5.32
C LEU A 50 -10.91 5.77 4.60
N LEU A 51 -10.84 5.77 3.26
CA LEU A 51 -11.00 6.98 2.44
C LEU A 51 -12.46 7.23 2.02
N GLY A 52 -13.31 6.20 2.02
CA GLY A 52 -14.66 6.28 1.48
C GLY A 52 -14.66 6.79 0.03
N ASP A 53 -15.44 7.85 -0.21
CA ASP A 53 -15.56 8.49 -1.54
C ASP A 53 -14.24 9.12 -2.04
N ARG A 54 -13.24 9.27 -1.16
CA ARG A 54 -11.91 9.78 -1.54
C ARG A 54 -10.98 8.73 -2.12
N TYR A 55 -11.34 7.45 -2.10
CA TYR A 55 -10.47 6.38 -2.57
C TYR A 55 -10.05 6.54 -4.05
N ASP A 56 -11.01 6.63 -4.97
CA ASP A 56 -10.69 6.71 -6.41
C ASP A 56 -9.92 8.00 -6.77
N PRO A 57 -10.31 9.20 -6.26
CA PRO A 57 -9.51 10.41 -6.42
C PRO A 57 -8.09 10.27 -5.87
N PHE A 58 -7.94 9.69 -4.67
CA PHE A 58 -6.63 9.49 -4.05
C PHE A 58 -5.73 8.57 -4.88
N VAL A 59 -6.25 7.44 -5.37
CA VAL A 59 -5.48 6.53 -6.23
C VAL A 59 -5.05 7.22 -7.53
N LYS A 60 -5.94 8.03 -8.12
CA LYS A 60 -5.63 8.82 -9.32
C LYS A 60 -4.53 9.85 -9.06
N ASP A 61 -4.64 10.58 -7.96
CA ASP A 61 -3.66 11.57 -7.50
C ASP A 61 -2.28 10.93 -7.26
N MET A 62 -2.27 9.71 -6.73
CA MET A 62 -1.06 8.94 -6.45
C MET A 62 -0.49 8.19 -7.67
N ALA A 63 -1.11 8.30 -8.85
CA ALA A 63 -0.61 7.64 -10.07
C ALA A 63 0.78 8.16 -10.50
N GLY A 64 1.10 9.42 -10.18
CA GLY A 64 2.41 10.03 -10.42
C GLY A 64 3.40 9.92 -9.25
N ALA A 65 3.04 9.18 -8.19
CA ALA A 65 3.89 9.03 -7.01
C ALA A 65 5.22 8.32 -7.32
N GLY A 66 6.24 8.65 -6.53
CA GLY A 66 7.52 7.94 -6.55
C GLY A 66 7.39 6.48 -6.11
N ALA A 67 8.48 5.73 -6.27
CA ALA A 67 8.55 4.35 -5.80
C ALA A 67 8.27 4.25 -4.29
N LEU A 68 7.67 3.13 -3.88
CA LEU A 68 7.44 2.82 -2.47
C LEU A 68 8.78 2.75 -1.74
N THR A 69 8.91 3.55 -0.69
CA THR A 69 10.09 3.58 0.17
C THR A 69 9.79 2.81 1.45
N LYS A 70 10.72 1.96 1.87
CA LYS A 70 10.63 1.23 3.15
C LYS A 70 11.63 1.80 4.14
N ASP A 71 11.12 2.23 5.29
CA ASP A 71 11.88 2.58 6.49
C ASP A 71 11.15 2.00 7.71
N LYS A 72 10.71 2.82 8.69
CA LYS A 72 9.76 2.40 9.74
C LYS A 72 8.40 1.99 9.15
N TYR A 73 7.99 2.63 8.06
CA TYR A 73 6.76 2.37 7.32
C TYR A 73 7.08 2.07 5.86
N LEU A 74 6.16 1.43 5.16
CA LEU A 74 6.14 1.45 3.70
C LEU A 74 5.34 2.68 3.25
N TYR A 75 5.95 3.57 2.48
CA TYR A 75 5.32 4.85 2.14
C TYR A 75 5.67 5.35 0.74
N THR A 76 4.85 6.27 0.25
CA THR A 76 5.18 7.11 -0.91
C THR A 76 4.34 8.38 -0.88
N TYR A 77 4.65 9.32 -1.76
CA TYR A 77 3.95 10.58 -1.91
C TYR A 77 3.91 11.02 -3.38
N ALA A 78 2.94 11.87 -3.70
CA ALA A 78 2.81 12.54 -4.98
C ALA A 78 2.61 14.04 -4.77
N THR A 79 3.18 14.83 -5.68
CA THR A 79 2.72 16.21 -5.91
C THR A 79 1.45 16.13 -6.77
N ILE A 80 0.42 16.87 -6.37
CA ILE A 80 -0.86 17.00 -7.08
C ILE A 80 -1.11 18.48 -7.39
N ASP A 81 -2.03 18.78 -8.31
CA ASP A 81 -2.27 20.16 -8.78
C ASP A 81 -2.53 21.17 -7.64
N SER A 82 -3.17 20.71 -6.55
CA SER A 82 -3.56 21.54 -5.41
C SER A 82 -2.64 21.42 -4.19
N GLY A 83 -1.60 20.57 -4.24
CA GLY A 83 -0.70 20.31 -3.13
C GLY A 83 -0.05 18.92 -3.21
N TYR A 84 -0.18 18.10 -2.17
CA TYR A 84 0.50 16.81 -2.06
C TYR A 84 -0.40 15.75 -1.43
N ALA A 85 -0.22 14.51 -1.84
CA ALA A 85 -0.84 13.36 -1.21
C ALA A 85 0.24 12.38 -0.74
N TYR A 86 0.02 11.69 0.38
CA TYR A 86 0.89 10.61 0.82
C TYR A 86 0.11 9.45 1.42
N ILE A 87 0.77 8.29 1.46
CA ILE A 87 0.33 7.11 2.20
C ILE A 87 1.49 6.56 3.05
N LEU A 88 1.18 6.14 4.27
CA LEU A 88 2.02 5.42 5.20
C LEU A 88 1.33 4.10 5.52
N ILE A 89 2.07 2.99 5.45
CA ILE A 89 1.57 1.66 5.76
C ILE A 89 2.51 1.04 6.81
N ASP A 90 1.97 0.74 7.98
CA ASP A 90 2.64 -0.09 8.97
C ASP A 90 2.32 -1.55 8.67
N THR A 91 3.27 -2.23 8.02
CA THR A 91 3.14 -3.62 7.59
C THR A 91 3.22 -4.62 8.75
N HIS A 92 3.57 -4.17 9.95
CA HIS A 92 3.65 -5.00 11.16
C HIS A 92 2.38 -4.92 12.01
N THR A 93 1.69 -3.79 11.98
CA THR A 93 0.45 -3.57 12.76
C THR A 93 -0.81 -3.49 11.91
N ASP A 94 -0.69 -3.67 10.58
CA ASP A 94 -1.77 -3.58 9.61
C ASP A 94 -2.53 -2.24 9.67
N LYS A 95 -1.81 -1.16 10.00
CA LYS A 95 -2.36 0.19 10.06
C LYS A 95 -1.99 0.97 8.82
N ILE A 96 -2.88 1.87 8.42
CA ILE A 96 -2.70 2.75 7.27
C ILE A 96 -2.97 4.19 7.71
N ALA A 97 -2.15 5.12 7.23
CA ALA A 97 -2.47 6.53 7.23
C ALA A 97 -2.31 7.09 5.81
N ALA A 98 -3.22 7.97 5.41
CA ALA A 98 -3.17 8.69 4.17
C ALA A 98 -3.53 10.15 4.44
N ALA A 99 -2.98 11.06 3.64
CA ALA A 99 -3.37 12.44 3.74
C ALA A 99 -3.31 13.17 2.41
N ILE A 100 -4.15 14.19 2.30
CA ILE A 100 -4.21 15.10 1.16
C ILE A 100 -4.01 16.51 1.72
N TYR A 101 -2.87 17.10 1.39
CA TYR A 101 -2.48 18.45 1.75
C TYR A 101 -2.76 19.35 0.56
N THR A 102 -3.58 20.35 0.76
CA THR A 102 -3.82 21.40 -0.24
C THR A 102 -3.54 22.76 0.36
N LYS A 103 -3.47 23.79 -0.48
CA LYS A 103 -3.38 25.19 0.00
C LYS A 103 -4.53 25.59 0.92
N ALA A 104 -5.70 24.95 0.80
CA ALA A 104 -6.91 25.32 1.53
C ALA A 104 -7.11 24.50 2.81
N ALA A 105 -6.69 23.24 2.82
CA ALA A 105 -6.99 22.31 3.91
C ALA A 105 -6.03 21.11 3.93
N ILE A 106 -5.98 20.46 5.10
CA ILE A 106 -5.34 19.16 5.29
C ILE A 106 -6.44 18.15 5.61
N GLU A 107 -6.54 17.11 4.79
CA GLU A 107 -7.43 15.97 5.02
C GLU A 107 -6.57 14.79 5.46
N ASN A 108 -6.77 14.33 6.71
CA ASN A 108 -6.04 13.19 7.27
C ASN A 108 -6.99 12.00 7.46
N PHE A 109 -6.55 10.84 7.00
CA PHE A 109 -7.26 9.58 7.14
C PHE A 109 -6.31 8.60 7.80
N GLN A 110 -6.69 8.02 8.95
CA GLN A 110 -5.85 7.01 9.61
C GLN A 110 -6.70 5.90 10.22
N SER A 111 -6.14 4.68 10.22
CA SER A 111 -6.67 3.58 11.02
C SER A 111 -6.76 3.99 12.51
N PRO A 112 -7.76 3.48 13.26
CA PRO A 112 -7.87 3.77 14.69
C PRO A 112 -6.62 3.37 15.49
N GLY A 113 -6.29 4.15 16.53
CA GLY A 113 -5.21 3.87 17.46
C GLY A 113 -4.16 4.99 17.51
N GLU A 114 -2.93 4.61 17.86
CA GLU A 114 -1.78 5.53 17.92
C GLU A 114 -1.50 6.18 16.56
N ALA A 115 -1.17 7.47 16.60
CA ALA A 115 -0.85 8.27 15.42
C ALA A 115 0.44 7.79 14.76
N PHE A 116 0.52 7.96 13.44
CA PHE A 116 1.74 7.68 12.70
C PHE A 116 2.78 8.78 12.94
N ASP A 117 4.03 8.37 13.20
CA ASP A 117 5.17 9.28 13.14
C ASP A 117 5.52 9.53 11.67
N VAL A 118 5.09 10.67 11.12
CA VAL A 118 5.41 10.99 9.71
C VAL A 118 6.94 11.01 9.52
N PRO A 119 7.50 10.19 8.60
CA PRO A 119 8.94 10.13 8.35
C PRO A 119 9.55 11.52 8.12
N ALA A 120 10.75 11.76 8.66
CA ALA A 120 11.42 13.07 8.59
C ALA A 120 11.60 13.59 7.16
N VAL A 121 11.80 12.68 6.19
CA VAL A 121 11.88 13.01 4.76
C VAL A 121 10.55 13.60 4.28
N LEU A 122 9.42 12.96 4.60
CA LEU A 122 8.10 13.48 4.27
C LEU A 122 7.82 14.79 5.01
N LYS A 123 8.20 14.90 6.28
CA LYS A 123 8.06 16.14 7.04
C LYS A 123 8.80 17.31 6.40
N SER A 124 10.04 17.08 5.95
CA SER A 124 10.84 18.10 5.26
C SER A 124 10.23 18.51 3.93
N GLN A 125 9.69 17.55 3.17
CA GLN A 125 8.94 17.84 1.94
C GLN A 125 7.68 18.65 2.25
N LEU A 126 6.90 18.25 3.26
CA LEU A 126 5.70 18.96 3.70
C LEU A 126 5.99 20.39 4.16
N ASP A 127 7.09 20.61 4.88
CA ASP A 127 7.48 21.94 5.37
C ASP A 127 8.00 22.87 4.27
N SER A 128 8.54 22.33 3.16
CA SER A 128 8.99 23.12 2.00
C SER A 128 7.86 23.77 1.19
N LEU A 129 6.61 23.48 1.55
CA LEU A 129 5.39 23.86 0.82
C LEU A 129 4.58 24.93 1.52
N LYS A 130 4.97 25.27 2.76
CA LYS A 130 4.45 26.40 3.53
C LYS A 130 5.16 27.67 3.09
#